data_AF-A0A661EBJ4-F1
#
_entry.id   AF-A0A661EBJ4-F1
#
_cell.length_a   1.000
_cell.length_b   1.000
_cell.length_c   1.000
_cell.angle_alpha   90.00
_cell.angle_beta   90.00
_cell.angle_gamma   90.00
#
_symmetry.space_group_name_H-M   'P 1'
#
loop_
_entity.id
_entity.type
_entity.pdbx_description
1 polymer ?
#
loop_
_entity_poly.entity_id
_entity_poly.type
_entity_poly.pdbx_seq_one_letter_code
_entity_poly.pdbx_strand_id
1 'polypeptide(L)' 'MKDKTFIDSNILLYAFDDRDTKKQSIAKKISLRQDSTISTQVINEASSNLIKKFAFDGLKISQFIDSCYRRYEVANID' A
#
# COMPACT_ATOMS: atom_id res chain seq x y z
N MET A 1 -19.86 13.08 9.36
CA MET A 1 -19.28 11.85 8.78
C MET A 1 -17.77 12.04 8.74
N LYS A 2 -16.99 11.08 9.25
CA LYS A 2 -15.54 11.11 9.06
C LYS A 2 -15.31 10.46 7.69
N ASP A 3 -14.81 11.22 6.72
CA ASP A 3 -14.56 10.69 5.39
C ASP A 3 -13.47 9.61 5.48
N LYS A 4 -13.84 8.36 5.16
CA LYS A 4 -12.87 7.25 5.07
C LYS A 4 -12.01 7.45 3.84
N THR A 5 -10.70 7.34 3.98
CA THR A 5 -9.77 7.49 2.85
C THR A 5 -9.50 6.13 2.23
N PHE A 6 -9.91 5.92 0.98
CA PHE A 6 -9.53 4.71 0.25
C PHE A 6 -8.16 4.91 -0.42
N ILE A 7 -7.24 3.97 -0.19
CA ILE A 7 -5.87 4.04 -0.74
C ILE A 7 -5.76 3.16 -1.99
N ASP A 8 -5.24 3.76 -3.06
CA ASP A 8 -4.92 3.08 -4.32
C ASP A 8 -3.55 2.38 -4.30
N SER A 9 -3.34 1.40 -5.18
CA SER A 9 -2.08 0.66 -5.29
C SER A 9 -0.88 1.59 -5.52
N ASN A 10 -1.03 2.66 -6.30
CA ASN A 10 0.07 3.56 -6.63
C ASN A 10 0.58 4.34 -5.41
N ILE A 11 -0.29 4.68 -4.46
CA ILE A 11 0.13 5.32 -3.21
C ILE A 11 1.01 4.38 -2.40
N LEU A 12 0.67 3.08 -2.35
CA LEU A 12 1.51 2.08 -1.71
C LEU A 12 2.85 1.95 -2.43
N LEU A 13 2.86 1.89 -3.76
CA LEU A 13 4.09 1.80 -4.56
C LEU A 13 5.01 3.00 -4.36
N TYR A 14 4.47 4.22 -4.41
CA TYR A 14 5.28 5.41 -4.19
C TYR A 14 5.87 5.46 -2.78
N ALA A 15 5.25 4.83 -1.78
CA ALA A 15 5.83 4.75 -0.44
C ALA A 15 7.13 3.92 -0.40
N PHE A 16 7.33 3.00 -1.35
CA PHE A 16 8.54 2.17 -1.51
C PHE A 16 9.48 2.68 -2.61
N ASP A 17 9.06 3.64 -3.44
CA ASP A 17 9.88 4.19 -4.52
C ASP A 17 10.85 5.26 -3.99
N ASP A 18 12.15 5.05 -4.16
CA ASP A 18 13.21 5.96 -3.72
C ASP A 18 13.69 6.93 -4.81
N ARG A 19 13.22 6.78 -6.05
CA ARG A 19 13.62 7.60 -7.20
C ARG A 19 13.05 9.02 -7.15
N ASP A 20 11.88 9.18 -6.52
CA ASP A 20 11.23 10.47 -6.29
C ASP A 20 10.88 10.62 -4.80
N THR A 21 11.83 11.17 -4.05
CA THR A 21 11.74 11.34 -2.59
C THR A 21 10.59 12.26 -2.17
N LYS A 22 10.15 13.18 -3.04
CA LYS A 22 9.01 14.06 -2.80
C LYS A 22 7.70 13.26 -2.84
N LYS A 23 7.50 12.48 -3.91
CA LYS A 23 6.33 11.58 -4.00
C LYS A 23 6.35 10.54 -2.90
N GLN A 24 7.52 9.99 -2.58
CA GLN A 24 7.67 9.02 -1.50
C GLN A 24 7.23 9.60 -0.15
N SER A 25 7.68 10.82 0.18
CA SER A 25 7.30 11.47 1.44
C SER A 25 5.79 11.71 1.54
N ILE A 26 5.16 12.16 0.44
CA ILE A 26 3.72 12.38 0.38
C ILE A 26 2.96 11.05 0.51
N ALA A 27 3.38 10.02 -0.23
CA ALA A 27 2.79 8.69 -0.18
C ALA A 27 2.88 8.08 1.21
N LYS A 28 4.05 8.13 1.86
CA LYS A 28 4.22 7.70 3.25
C LYS A 28 3.26 8.44 4.18
N LYS A 29 3.13 9.77 4.06
CA LYS A 29 2.18 10.54 4.89
C LYS A 29 0.73 10.10 4.69
N ILE A 30 0.29 9.84 3.45
CA ILE A 30 -1.06 9.36 3.15
C ILE A 30 -1.26 7.95 3.71
N SER A 31 -0.32 7.04 3.43
CA SER A 31 -0.31 5.66 3.92
C SER A 31 -0.29 5.57 5.46
N LEU A 32 0.27 6.59 6.14
CA LEU A 32 0.34 6.69 7.59
C LEU A 32 -0.86 7.39 8.25
N ARG A 33 -1.87 7.82 7.49
CA ARG A 33 -3.14 8.30 8.07
C ARG A 33 -3.92 7.17 8.74
N GLN A 34 -4.56 7.47 9.86
CA GLN A 34 -5.53 6.57 10.51
C GLN A 34 -6.83 6.54 9.70
N ASP A 35 -7.64 5.50 9.89
CA ASP A 35 -8.94 5.31 9.23
C ASP A 35 -8.88 5.21 7.70
N SER A 36 -7.79 4.62 7.18
CA SER A 36 -7.62 4.33 5.76
C SER A 36 -8.09 2.93 5.40
N THR A 37 -8.80 2.80 4.29
CA THR A 37 -9.34 1.54 3.76
C THR A 37 -8.59 1.14 2.48
N ILE A 38 -8.35 -0.15 2.28
CA ILE A 38 -7.85 -0.71 1.01
C ILE A 38 -8.63 -1.97 0.64
N SER A 39 -8.59 -2.39 -0.62
CA SER A 39 -9.16 -3.68 -1.03
C SER A 39 -8.09 -4.76 -1.19
N THR A 40 -8.53 -6.01 -1.15
CA THR A 40 -7.70 -7.18 -1.51
C THR A 40 -7.13 -7.07 -2.93
N GLN A 41 -7.90 -6.52 -3.89
CA GLN A 41 -7.41 -6.24 -5.25
C GLN A 41 -6.23 -5.25 -5.23
N VAL A 42 -6.32 -4.16 -4.45
CA VAL A 42 -5.23 -3.19 -4.31
C VAL A 42 -3.98 -3.83 -3.72
N ILE A 43 -4.12 -4.68 -2.69
CA ILE A 43 -3.00 -5.43 -2.10
C ILE A 43 -2.33 -6.34 -3.14
N ASN A 44 -3.12 -7.06 -3.93
CA ASN A 44 -2.63 -7.96 -4.97
C ASN A 44 -1.88 -7.20 -6.07
N GLU A 45 -2.44 -6.09 -6.54
CA GLU A 45 -1.81 -5.27 -7.57
C GLU A 45 -0.51 -4.64 -7.07
N ALA A 46 -0.52 -4.09 -5.84
CA ALA A 46 0.68 -3.55 -5.20
C ALA A 46 1.76 -4.64 -5.05
N SER A 47 1.40 -5.84 -4.60
CA SER A 47 2.33 -6.98 -4.46
C SER A 47 2.95 -7.39 -5.79
N SER A 48 2.14 -7.54 -6.85
CA SER A 48 2.63 -7.84 -8.21
C SER A 48 3.61 -6.76 -8.70
N ASN A 49 3.30 -5.48 -8.47
CA ASN A 49 4.18 -4.38 -8.85
C ASN A 49 5.46 -4.34 -7.99
N LEU A 50 5.40 -4.62 -6.69
CA LEU A 50 6.57 -4.70 -5.80
C LEU A 50 7.53 -5.82 -6.22
N ILE A 51 7.01 -6.99 -6.61
CA ILE A 51 7.83 -8.09 -7.15
C ILE A 51 8.49 -7.64 -8.46
N LYS A 52 7.70 -7.16 -9.43
CA LYS A 52 8.16 -6.88 -10.80
C LYS A 52 9.08 -5.66 -10.90
N LYS A 53 8.81 -4.60 -10.12
CA LYS A 53 9.47 -3.30 -10.26
C LYS A 53 10.48 -3.01 -9.15
N PHE A 54 10.33 -3.63 -7.97
CA PHE A 54 11.16 -3.36 -6.80
C PHE A 54 11.92 -4.60 -6.30
N ALA A 55 11.84 -5.72 -7.02
CA ALA A 55 12.53 -6.98 -6.72
C ALA A 55 12.29 -7.46 -5.27
N PHE A 56 11.07 -7.28 -4.77
CA PHE A 56 10.69 -7.85 -3.48
C PHE A 56 10.60 -9.37 -3.61
N ASP A 57 11.23 -10.06 -2.66
CA ASP A 57 11.10 -11.51 -2.50
C ASP A 57 9.81 -11.88 -1.74
N GLY A 58 9.52 -13.18 -1.66
CA GLY A 58 8.33 -13.69 -1.00
C GLY A 58 8.22 -13.30 0.48
N LEU A 59 9.35 -13.18 1.18
CA LEU A 59 9.36 -12.79 2.59
C LEU A 59 8.99 -11.32 2.76
N LYS A 60 9.54 -10.43 1.93
CA LYS A 60 9.18 -9.00 1.91
C LYS A 60 7.71 -8.79 1.52
N ILE A 61 7.20 -9.56 0.57
CA ILE A 61 5.78 -9.50 0.19
C ILE A 61 4.87 -9.98 1.33
N SER A 62 5.22 -11.07 2.01
CA SER A 62 4.47 -11.53 3.19
C SER A 62 4.42 -10.44 4.26
N GLN A 63 5.57 -9.82 4.57
CA GLN A 63 5.64 -8.73 5.54
C GLN A 63 4.83 -7.50 5.12
N PHE A 64 4.83 -7.17 3.82
CA PHE A 64 4.01 -6.09 3.27
C PHE A 64 2.52 -6.38 3.45
N ILE A 65 2.06 -7.59 3.08
CA ILE A 65 0.66 -8.00 3.23
C ILE A 65 0.26 -7.97 4.71
N ASP A 66 1.06 -8.52 5.61
CA ASP A 66 0.80 -8.48 7.05
C ASP A 66 0.74 -7.05 7.58
N SER A 67 1.55 -6.14 7.04
CA SER A 67 1.52 -4.72 7.41
C SER A 67 0.24 -4.04 6.91
N CYS A 68 -0.23 -4.41 5.72
CA CYS A 68 -1.50 -3.93 5.18
C CYS A 68 -2.68 -4.33 6.08
N TYR A 69 -2.81 -5.62 6.44
CA TYR A 69 -3.90 -6.11 7.29
C TYR A 69 -3.85 -5.56 8.72
N ARG A 70 -2.66 -5.24 9.24
CA ARG A 70 -2.51 -4.62 10.56
C ARG A 70 -2.85 -3.13 10.57
N ARG A 71 -2.72 -2.45 9.43
CA ARG A 71 -2.76 -0.99 9.37
C ARG A 71 -4.05 -0.43 8.77
N TYR A 72 -4.64 -1.14 7.81
CA TYR A 72 -5.79 -0.66 7.05
C TYR A 72 -7.03 -1.49 7.36
N GLU A 73 -8.19 -0.88 7.21
CA GLU A 73 -9.44 -1.63 7.05
C GLU A 73 -9.41 -2.29 5.66
N VAL A 74 -9.31 -3.62 5.62
CA VAL A 74 -9.26 -4.36 4.35
C VAL A 74 -10.66 -4.78 3.93
N ALA A 75 -11.12 -4.29 2.78
CA ALA A 75 -12.37 -4.67 2.16
C ALA A 75 -12.15 -5.83 1.19
N ASN A 76 -12.99 -6.86 1.29
CA ASN A 76 -13.13 -7.85 0.23
C ASN A 76 -14.06 -7.27 -0.84
N ILE A 77 -13.56 -7.18 -2.06
CA ILE A 77 -14.34 -6.74 -3.21
C ILE A 77 -14.28 -7.90 -4.20
N ASP A 78 -15.45 -8.51 -4.45
CA ASP A 78 -15.65 -9.59 -5.42
C ASP A 78 -15.74 -9.05 -6.85
#